data_AF-A0A9D7LQN1-F1
#
_entry.id   AF-A0A9D7LQN1-F1
#
_cell.length_a   1.000
_cell.length_b   1.000
_cell.length_c   1.000
_cell.angle_alpha   90.00
_cell.angle_beta   90.00
_cell.angle_gamma   90.00
#
_symmetry.space_group_name_H-M   'P 1'
#
loop_
_entity.id
_entity.type
_entity.pdbx_description
1 polymer ?
#
loop_
_entity_poly.entity_id
_entity_poly.type
_entity_poly.pdbx_seq_one_letter_code
_entity_poly.pdbx_strand_id
1 'polypeptide(L)'
;MNDYFSDRENGPRARTEQIISPEVWAGLVATVQALVNSGAFGLRFPERCPDGQAICGCDEDVIAASVIAEMPGLTWPLETSRLVDDGFLRQHEPFAPDTLLILDFVEFVYASVAKPLPGRLHDFFNHHHFTFDQQSGQEEFRATVNRIFARNGVAFEMLSNGRIVRILPPVLGDDLKRMVFRTGDRILDNMLEESRAKFTDRNPLLRREGLERLWDAWERLKSLADPEDKKKSIKIILDATAEEVALRQRLENEAKELTDIGNSHLIRHTELKQIPVIDVDHVDYLFHRLFAMIQLLLRKKRPV
;
A
#
# COMPACT_ATOMS: atom_id res chain seq x y z
N MET A 1 -6.27 -16.25 15.65
CA MET A 1 -5.85 -16.67 14.30
C MET A 1 -6.84 -17.74 13.88
N ASN A 2 -7.77 -17.41 12.97
CA ASN A 2 -8.71 -18.40 12.43
C ASN A 2 -8.08 -18.94 11.14
N ASP A 3 -7.14 -19.87 11.28
CA ASP A 3 -6.57 -20.55 10.13
C ASP A 3 -7.64 -21.50 9.58
N TYR A 4 -8.09 -21.27 8.35
CA TYR A 4 -8.97 -22.24 7.71
C TYR A 4 -8.16 -23.48 7.32
N PHE A 5 -8.87 -24.57 7.03
CA PHE A 5 -8.25 -25.83 6.63
C PHE A 5 -7.23 -25.63 5.49
N SER A 6 -7.60 -24.86 4.46
CA SER A 6 -6.71 -24.53 3.34
C SER A 6 -5.40 -23.86 3.75
N ASP A 7 -5.42 -23.06 4.81
CA ASP A 7 -4.26 -22.27 5.24
C ASP A 7 -3.25 -23.17 5.95
N ARG A 8 -3.74 -24.21 6.64
CA ARG A 8 -2.89 -25.23 7.27
C ARG A 8 -2.31 -26.20 6.25
N GLU A 9 -3.08 -26.58 5.24
CA GLU A 9 -2.63 -27.55 4.24
C GLU A 9 -1.73 -26.93 3.16
N ASN A 10 -2.06 -25.73 2.68
CA ASN A 10 -1.38 -25.11 1.54
C ASN A 10 -0.42 -23.99 1.94
N GLY A 11 -0.44 -23.57 3.22
CA GLY A 11 0.26 -22.38 3.69
C GLY A 11 -0.45 -21.07 3.28
N PRO A 12 0.08 -19.92 3.73
CA PRO A 12 -0.49 -18.62 3.41
C PRO A 12 -0.30 -18.27 1.93
N ARG A 13 -1.32 -17.62 1.33
CA ARG A 13 -1.22 -17.05 -0.02
C ARG A 13 -0.21 -15.90 -0.04
N ALA A 14 0.65 -15.85 -1.06
CA ALA A 14 1.55 -14.72 -1.28
C ALA A 14 0.75 -13.42 -1.49
N ARG A 15 1.21 -12.34 -0.86
CA ARG A 15 0.51 -11.04 -0.85
C ARG A 15 1.14 -10.08 -1.84
N THR A 16 0.86 -10.29 -3.13
CA THR A 16 1.42 -9.55 -4.26
C THR A 16 0.39 -8.70 -5.01
N GLU A 17 -0.91 -8.91 -4.79
CA GLU A 17 -1.97 -8.18 -5.47
C GLU A 17 -2.01 -6.72 -4.99
N GLN A 18 -1.71 -5.79 -5.89
CA GLN A 18 -1.58 -4.37 -5.55
C GLN A 18 -2.87 -3.58 -5.81
N ILE A 19 -3.90 -4.25 -6.32
CA ILE A 19 -5.23 -3.71 -6.64
C ILE A 19 -6.26 -4.47 -5.80
N ILE A 20 -7.21 -3.75 -5.22
CA ILE A 20 -8.37 -4.35 -4.56
C ILE A 20 -9.40 -4.72 -5.63
N SER A 21 -9.62 -6.02 -5.82
CA SER A 21 -10.57 -6.53 -6.80
C SER A 21 -12.04 -6.32 -6.36
N PRO A 22 -13.02 -6.40 -7.29
CA PRO A 22 -14.44 -6.38 -6.98
C PRO A 22 -14.87 -7.37 -5.90
N GLU A 23 -14.31 -8.57 -5.87
CA GLU A 23 -14.63 -9.59 -4.86
C GLU A 23 -14.15 -9.18 -3.46
N VAL A 24 -12.95 -8.60 -3.38
CA VAL A 24 -12.40 -8.08 -2.12
C VAL A 24 -13.22 -6.89 -1.65
N TRP A 25 -13.55 -5.96 -2.55
CA TRP A 25 -14.40 -4.82 -2.24
C TRP A 25 -15.77 -5.25 -1.73
N ALA A 26 -16.44 -6.19 -2.41
CA ALA A 26 -17.73 -6.71 -1.96
C ALA A 26 -17.65 -7.36 -0.56
N GLY A 27 -16.56 -8.05 -0.25
CA GLY A 27 -16.32 -8.60 1.09
C GLY A 27 -16.14 -7.52 2.17
N LEU A 28 -15.48 -6.40 1.83
CA LEU A 28 -15.35 -5.24 2.71
C LEU A 28 -16.71 -4.56 2.92
N VAL A 29 -17.48 -4.35 1.85
CA VAL A 29 -18.85 -3.79 1.92
C VAL A 29 -19.75 -4.64 2.80
N ALA A 30 -19.73 -5.98 2.65
CA ALA A 30 -20.48 -6.88 3.51
C ALA A 30 -20.07 -6.78 4.99
N THR A 31 -18.77 -6.59 5.26
CA THR A 31 -18.26 -6.36 6.61
C THR A 31 -18.82 -5.05 7.19
N VAL A 32 -18.84 -3.98 6.41
CA VAL A 32 -19.38 -2.68 6.83
C VAL A 32 -20.88 -2.75 7.05
N GLN A 33 -21.64 -3.41 6.17
CA GLN A 33 -23.08 -3.57 6.36
C GLN A 33 -23.40 -4.32 7.66
N ALA A 34 -22.62 -5.36 7.99
CA ALA A 34 -22.76 -6.06 9.27
C ALA A 34 -22.47 -5.14 10.47
N LEU A 35 -21.49 -4.24 10.35
CA LEU A 35 -21.17 -3.24 11.38
C LEU A 35 -22.30 -2.23 11.56
N VAL A 36 -22.86 -1.70 10.46
CA VAL A 36 -24.04 -0.81 10.47
C VAL A 36 -25.21 -1.52 11.17
N ASN A 37 -25.54 -2.74 10.77
CA ASN A 37 -26.65 -3.51 11.34
C ASN A 37 -26.44 -3.83 12.84
N SER A 38 -25.20 -3.90 13.31
CA SER A 38 -24.88 -4.11 14.72
C SER A 38 -24.92 -2.84 15.57
N GLY A 39 -25.00 -1.65 14.95
CA GLY A 39 -24.87 -0.36 15.63
C GLY A 39 -23.42 0.01 15.98
N ALA A 40 -22.41 -0.64 15.39
CA ALA A 40 -21.00 -0.44 15.74
C ALA A 40 -20.48 0.97 15.46
N PHE A 41 -21.21 1.75 14.66
CA PHE A 41 -20.91 3.16 14.39
C PHE A 41 -21.54 4.12 15.41
N GLY A 42 -22.37 3.63 16.33
CA GLY A 42 -23.19 4.44 17.23
C GLY A 42 -22.39 5.31 18.21
N LEU A 43 -21.12 4.99 18.48
CA LEU A 43 -20.25 5.86 19.29
C LEU A 43 -19.97 7.20 18.60
N ARG A 44 -19.71 7.18 17.29
CA ARG A 44 -19.39 8.38 16.49
C ARG A 44 -20.65 8.97 15.84
N PHE A 45 -21.57 8.11 15.42
CA PHE A 45 -22.78 8.45 14.67
C PHE A 45 -24.02 7.91 15.40
N PRO A 46 -24.36 8.47 16.59
CA PRO A 46 -25.38 7.89 17.45
C PRO A 46 -26.80 8.07 16.89
N GLU A 47 -27.53 6.96 16.77
CA GLU A 47 -28.99 7.01 16.77
C GLU A 47 -29.47 7.01 18.23
N ARG A 48 -30.34 7.96 18.59
CA ARG A 48 -30.83 8.13 19.96
C ARG A 48 -32.26 7.62 20.08
N CYS A 49 -32.55 6.99 21.23
CA CYS A 49 -33.88 6.56 21.60
C CYS A 49 -34.88 7.73 21.54
N PRO A 50 -36.05 7.60 20.87
CA PRO A 50 -36.98 8.72 20.67
C PRO A 50 -37.47 9.38 21.96
N ASP A 51 -37.57 8.63 23.05
CA ASP A 51 -38.02 9.10 24.37
C ASP A 51 -36.86 9.22 25.38
N GLY A 52 -35.62 9.26 24.92
CA GLY A 52 -34.45 9.35 25.78
C GLY A 52 -33.20 9.95 25.11
N GLN A 53 -32.07 9.86 25.81
CA GLN A 53 -30.76 10.27 25.28
C GLN A 53 -29.80 9.10 25.07
N ALA A 54 -30.25 7.88 25.38
CA ALA A 54 -29.46 6.67 25.23
C ALA A 54 -29.27 6.34 23.74
N ILE A 55 -28.09 5.83 23.40
CA ILE A 55 -27.76 5.39 22.05
C ILE A 55 -28.39 4.01 21.84
N CYS A 56 -29.19 3.85 20.79
CA CYS A 56 -29.88 2.60 20.46
C CYS A 56 -29.46 1.99 19.13
N GLY A 57 -28.58 2.67 18.39
CA GLY A 57 -28.12 2.25 17.08
C GLY A 57 -27.11 3.24 16.51
N CYS A 58 -27.04 3.28 15.18
CA CYS A 58 -26.25 4.27 14.45
C CYS A 58 -27.09 4.94 13.37
N ASP A 59 -26.90 6.25 13.21
CA ASP A 59 -27.61 7.05 12.22
C ASP A 59 -26.97 6.87 10.84
N GLU A 60 -27.60 6.06 9.99
CA GLU A 60 -27.09 5.72 8.67
C GLU A 60 -27.04 6.92 7.72
N ASP A 61 -27.98 7.88 7.83
CA ASP A 61 -27.97 9.09 7.00
C ASP A 61 -26.77 9.98 7.35
N VAL A 62 -26.41 10.09 8.62
CA VAL A 62 -25.22 10.83 9.06
C VAL A 62 -23.93 10.11 8.66
N ILE A 63 -23.90 8.77 8.72
CA ILE A 63 -22.77 7.97 8.20
C ILE A 63 -22.61 8.24 6.70
N ALA A 64 -23.69 8.12 5.94
CA ALA A 64 -23.73 8.36 4.50
C ALA A 64 -23.20 9.75 4.13
N ALA A 65 -23.72 10.79 4.79
CA ALA A 65 -23.28 12.17 4.58
C ALA A 65 -21.78 12.34 4.88
N SER A 66 -21.28 11.71 5.95
CA SER A 66 -19.86 11.78 6.34
C SER A 66 -18.98 11.07 5.32
N VAL A 67 -19.37 9.88 4.86
CA VAL A 67 -18.64 9.11 3.84
C VAL A 67 -18.58 9.89 2.53
N ILE A 68 -19.70 10.41 2.05
CA ILE A 68 -19.76 11.15 0.78
C ILE A 68 -18.94 12.45 0.87
N ALA A 69 -18.96 13.14 2.02
CA ALA A 69 -18.20 14.37 2.21
C ALA A 69 -16.69 14.15 2.31
N GLU A 70 -16.24 13.11 3.01
CA GLU A 70 -14.81 12.79 3.16
C GLU A 70 -14.25 12.06 1.93
N MET A 71 -15.08 11.30 1.20
CA MET A 71 -14.71 10.45 0.08
C MET A 71 -15.68 10.62 -1.11
N PRO A 72 -15.64 11.77 -1.83
CA PRO A 72 -16.64 12.14 -2.86
C PRO A 72 -16.71 11.22 -4.09
N GLY A 73 -15.84 10.20 -4.18
CA GLY A 73 -15.91 9.15 -5.20
C GLY A 73 -16.73 7.90 -4.77
N LEU A 74 -17.21 7.85 -3.53
CA LEU A 74 -18.04 6.77 -3.01
C LEU A 74 -19.52 7.16 -2.98
N THR A 75 -20.37 6.16 -3.14
CA THR A 75 -21.82 6.26 -2.95
C THR A 75 -22.23 5.61 -1.63
N TRP A 76 -23.41 5.96 -1.14
CA TRP A 76 -24.04 5.26 -0.02
C TRP A 76 -25.51 4.96 -0.37
N PRO A 77 -25.98 3.70 -0.27
CA PRO A 77 -25.22 2.48 0.07
C PRO A 77 -24.06 2.19 -0.90
N LEU A 78 -23.04 1.48 -0.41
CA LEU A 78 -21.84 1.19 -1.19
C LEU A 78 -22.14 0.25 -2.36
N GLU A 79 -21.77 0.66 -3.57
CA GLU A 79 -21.98 -0.15 -4.78
C GLU A 79 -20.91 -1.24 -4.93
N THR A 80 -21.35 -2.47 -5.20
CA THR A 80 -20.48 -3.61 -5.55
C THR A 80 -20.68 -4.11 -6.98
N SER A 81 -21.59 -3.47 -7.72
CA SER A 81 -21.86 -3.79 -9.12
C SER A 81 -22.28 -2.54 -9.89
N ARG A 82 -22.06 -2.52 -11.20
CA ARG A 82 -22.50 -1.45 -12.10
C ARG A 82 -23.32 -1.99 -13.25
N LEU A 83 -24.32 -1.21 -13.67
CA LEU A 83 -25.09 -1.47 -14.88
C LEU A 83 -24.21 -1.23 -16.11
N VAL A 84 -24.12 -2.24 -16.97
CA VAL A 84 -23.32 -2.19 -18.21
C VAL A 84 -24.21 -2.04 -19.45
N ASP A 85 -25.43 -2.59 -19.38
CA ASP A 85 -26.45 -2.47 -20.43
C ASP A 85 -27.83 -2.26 -19.77
N ASP A 86 -28.53 -1.21 -20.22
CA ASP A 86 -29.88 -0.85 -19.79
C ASP A 86 -30.98 -1.39 -20.74
N GLY A 87 -30.61 -2.29 -21.65
CA GLY A 87 -31.50 -3.04 -22.53
C GLY A 87 -32.44 -4.04 -21.83
N PHE A 88 -33.06 -4.91 -22.63
CA PHE A 88 -34.12 -5.84 -22.18
C PHE A 88 -33.73 -6.79 -21.03
N LEU A 89 -32.43 -7.07 -20.87
CA LEU A 89 -31.87 -7.80 -19.73
C LEU A 89 -30.84 -6.90 -19.06
N ARG A 90 -31.19 -6.37 -17.88
CA ARG A 90 -30.25 -5.59 -17.06
C ARG A 90 -29.03 -6.46 -16.73
N GLN A 91 -27.87 -6.09 -17.25
CA GLN A 91 -26.61 -6.75 -16.93
C GLN A 91 -25.82 -5.93 -15.93
N HIS A 92 -25.44 -6.58 -14.83
CA HIS A 92 -24.59 -6.00 -13.80
C HIS A 92 -23.23 -6.71 -13.83
N GLU A 93 -22.16 -5.92 -13.82
CA GLU A 93 -20.80 -6.44 -13.64
C GLU A 93 -20.29 -6.10 -12.24
N PRO A 94 -19.47 -6.97 -11.62
CA PRO A 94 -18.79 -6.67 -10.37
C PRO A 94 -17.97 -5.38 -10.49
N PHE A 95 -18.06 -4.53 -9.47
CA PHE A 95 -17.42 -3.22 -9.45
C PHE A 95 -16.62 -3.03 -8.17
N ALA A 96 -15.46 -2.39 -8.29
CA ALA A 96 -14.68 -1.83 -7.19
C ALA A 96 -14.28 -0.38 -7.52
N PRO A 97 -14.35 0.55 -6.55
CA PRO A 97 -13.73 1.87 -6.67
C PRO A 97 -12.20 1.80 -6.82
N ASP A 98 -11.57 2.96 -7.03
CA ASP A 98 -10.10 3.04 -7.02
C ASP A 98 -9.53 2.51 -5.70
N THR A 99 -8.41 1.78 -5.78
CA THR A 99 -7.82 1.14 -4.60
C THR A 99 -7.48 2.15 -3.50
N LEU A 100 -6.96 3.35 -3.83
CA LEU A 100 -6.64 4.35 -2.81
C LEU A 100 -7.89 4.85 -2.09
N LEU A 101 -8.98 5.05 -2.82
CA LEU A 101 -10.27 5.44 -2.25
C LEU A 101 -10.84 4.35 -1.31
N ILE A 102 -10.67 3.08 -1.68
CA ILE A 102 -11.03 1.96 -0.80
C ILE A 102 -10.17 1.96 0.47
N LEU A 103 -8.87 2.23 0.36
CA LEU A 103 -7.98 2.29 1.53
C LEU A 103 -8.37 3.42 2.47
N ASP A 104 -8.67 4.62 1.95
CA ASP A 104 -9.16 5.75 2.75
C ASP A 104 -10.45 5.38 3.50
N PHE A 105 -11.39 4.74 2.80
CA PHE A 105 -12.64 4.28 3.40
C PHE A 105 -12.43 3.26 4.52
N VAL A 106 -11.51 2.31 4.32
CA VAL A 106 -11.19 1.32 5.34
C VAL A 106 -10.54 1.97 6.57
N GLU A 107 -9.68 2.98 6.41
CA GLU A 107 -9.16 3.78 7.53
C GLU A 107 -10.26 4.59 8.24
N PHE A 108 -11.20 5.18 7.48
CA PHE A 108 -12.37 5.88 8.02
C PHE A 108 -13.24 4.95 8.88
N VAL A 109 -13.50 3.73 8.40
CA VAL A 109 -14.27 2.75 9.17
C VAL A 109 -13.55 2.41 10.47
N TYR A 110 -12.24 2.11 10.41
CA TYR A 110 -11.46 1.86 11.63
C TYR A 110 -11.55 3.01 12.64
N ALA A 111 -11.44 4.26 12.19
CA ALA A 111 -11.54 5.42 13.05
C ALA A 111 -12.93 5.59 13.70
N SER A 112 -13.97 5.01 13.10
CA SER A 112 -15.37 5.23 13.45
C SER A 112 -16.04 4.07 14.20
N VAL A 113 -15.51 2.85 14.08
CA VAL A 113 -16.11 1.66 14.68
C VAL A 113 -15.80 1.54 16.17
N ALA A 114 -16.79 1.05 16.90
CA ALA A 114 -16.66 0.59 18.28
C ALA A 114 -17.56 -0.62 18.50
N LYS A 115 -17.14 -1.56 19.35
CA LYS A 115 -17.94 -2.75 19.65
C LYS A 115 -19.14 -2.34 20.50
N PRO A 116 -20.38 -2.54 20.03
CA PRO A 116 -21.57 -2.24 20.80
C PRO A 116 -21.72 -3.28 21.91
N LEU A 117 -21.88 -2.80 23.13
CA LEU A 117 -22.13 -3.60 24.32
C LEU A 117 -23.60 -3.40 24.71
N PRO A 118 -24.44 -4.46 24.59
CA PRO A 118 -25.86 -4.34 24.91
C PRO A 118 -26.01 -4.05 26.40
N GLY A 119 -26.57 -2.89 26.71
CA GLY A 119 -27.01 -2.52 28.04
C GLY A 119 -28.46 -2.95 28.27
N ARG A 120 -29.21 -2.11 28.99
CA ARG A 120 -30.61 -2.34 29.31
C ARG A 120 -31.46 -2.47 28.03
N LEU A 121 -32.31 -3.49 27.97
CA LEU A 121 -33.38 -3.59 26.99
C LEU A 121 -34.49 -2.59 27.34
N HIS A 122 -34.90 -1.78 26.37
CA HIS A 122 -36.02 -0.88 26.52
C HIS A 122 -37.28 -1.52 25.96
N ASP A 123 -38.13 -2.06 26.85
CA ASP A 123 -39.27 -2.91 26.46
C ASP A 123 -40.31 -2.21 25.57
N PHE A 124 -40.48 -0.89 25.70
CA PHE A 124 -41.48 -0.14 24.93
C PHE A 124 -41.15 -0.06 23.43
N PHE A 125 -39.88 0.20 23.10
CA PHE A 125 -39.39 0.25 21.71
C PHE A 125 -38.68 -1.03 21.26
N ASN A 126 -38.47 -1.98 22.17
CA ASN A 126 -37.81 -3.26 21.93
C ASN A 126 -36.40 -3.14 21.34
N HIS A 127 -35.58 -2.23 21.89
CA HIS A 127 -34.16 -2.08 21.52
C HIS A 127 -33.24 -2.03 22.75
N HIS A 128 -31.96 -2.32 22.54
CA HIS A 128 -30.94 -2.18 23.59
C HIS A 128 -30.39 -0.75 23.63
N HIS A 129 -30.12 -0.25 24.82
CA HIS A 129 -29.27 0.92 24.99
C HIS A 129 -27.81 0.47 24.98
N PHE A 130 -27.04 0.97 24.02
CA PHE A 130 -25.65 0.58 23.83
C PHE A 130 -24.68 1.44 24.65
N THR A 131 -23.66 0.77 25.17
CA THR A 131 -22.36 1.38 25.46
C THR A 131 -21.33 0.82 24.48
N PHE A 132 -20.10 1.34 24.47
CA PHE A 132 -19.15 1.02 23.41
C PHE A 132 -17.76 0.71 23.94
N ASP A 133 -17.13 -0.31 23.37
CA ASP A 133 -15.70 -0.59 23.49
C ASP A 133 -15.03 -0.33 22.14
N GLN A 134 -14.41 0.84 22.02
CA GLN A 134 -13.77 1.26 20.77
C GLN A 134 -12.56 0.40 20.41
N GLN A 135 -11.73 0.06 21.40
CA GLN A 135 -10.52 -0.73 21.17
C GLN A 135 -10.87 -2.13 20.64
N SER A 136 -11.82 -2.82 21.29
CA SER A 136 -12.24 -4.15 20.83
C SER A 136 -12.85 -4.09 19.42
N GLY A 137 -13.68 -3.07 19.12
CA GLY A 137 -14.27 -2.92 17.79
C GLY A 137 -13.23 -2.67 16.69
N GLN A 138 -12.24 -1.83 16.98
CA GLN A 138 -11.11 -1.55 16.09
C GLN A 138 -10.24 -2.79 15.85
N GLU A 139 -9.94 -3.55 16.90
CA GLU A 139 -9.13 -4.76 16.80
C GLU A 139 -9.84 -5.87 16.01
N GLU A 140 -11.14 -6.07 16.24
CA GLU A 140 -11.98 -7.02 15.50
C GLU A 140 -12.10 -6.64 14.01
N PHE A 141 -12.30 -5.34 13.72
CA PHE A 141 -12.35 -4.83 12.36
C PHE A 141 -11.01 -5.02 11.64
N ARG A 142 -9.90 -4.57 12.25
CA ARG A 142 -8.54 -4.76 11.73
C ARG A 142 -8.25 -6.24 11.43
N ALA A 143 -8.59 -7.14 12.35
CA ALA A 143 -8.38 -8.58 12.17
C ALA A 143 -9.19 -9.13 10.99
N THR A 144 -10.39 -8.60 10.76
CA THR A 144 -11.24 -8.99 9.62
C THR A 144 -10.70 -8.46 8.29
N VAL A 145 -10.34 -7.17 8.22
CA VAL A 145 -9.71 -6.56 7.04
C VAL A 145 -8.43 -7.30 6.66
N ASN A 146 -7.51 -7.51 7.61
CA ASN A 146 -6.25 -8.19 7.34
C ASN A 146 -6.44 -9.65 6.92
N ARG A 147 -7.47 -10.34 7.45
CA ARG A 147 -7.85 -11.68 6.99
C ARG A 147 -8.36 -11.66 5.55
N ILE A 148 -9.23 -10.72 5.19
CA ILE A 148 -9.72 -10.56 3.82
C ILE A 148 -8.54 -10.31 2.87
N PHE A 149 -7.66 -9.37 3.22
CA PHE A 149 -6.51 -9.05 2.38
C PHE A 149 -5.53 -10.21 2.23
N ALA A 150 -5.16 -10.88 3.32
CA ALA A 150 -4.23 -12.02 3.27
C ALA A 150 -4.76 -13.16 2.40
N ARG A 151 -6.05 -13.50 2.53
CA ARG A 151 -6.66 -14.61 1.77
C ARG A 151 -6.78 -14.32 0.28
N ASN A 152 -6.92 -13.04 -0.08
CA ASN A 152 -7.00 -12.61 -1.47
C ASN A 152 -5.65 -12.19 -2.06
N GLY A 153 -4.55 -12.35 -1.30
CA GLY A 153 -3.22 -11.97 -1.77
C GLY A 153 -3.01 -10.46 -1.88
N VAL A 154 -3.88 -9.64 -1.28
CA VAL A 154 -3.76 -8.17 -1.31
C VAL A 154 -2.54 -7.71 -0.52
N ALA A 155 -1.68 -6.93 -1.14
CA ALA A 155 -0.40 -6.44 -0.63
C ALA A 155 -0.52 -5.22 0.29
N PHE A 156 -1.57 -5.15 1.11
CA PHE A 156 -1.81 -4.06 2.06
C PHE A 156 -2.14 -4.57 3.45
N GLU A 157 -1.64 -3.95 4.51
CA GLU A 157 -1.91 -4.36 5.88
C GLU A 157 -2.38 -3.18 6.72
N MET A 158 -3.45 -3.38 7.49
CA MET A 158 -3.86 -2.44 8.52
C MET A 158 -3.05 -2.69 9.81
N LEU A 159 -2.34 -1.66 10.25
CA LEU A 159 -1.59 -1.66 11.50
C LEU A 159 -2.52 -1.47 12.71
N SER A 160 -1.98 -1.64 13.92
CA SER A 160 -2.71 -1.46 15.19
C SER A 160 -3.20 -0.03 15.45
N ASN A 161 -2.73 0.95 14.69
CA ASN A 161 -3.17 2.34 14.77
C ASN A 161 -4.19 2.71 13.68
N GLY A 162 -4.69 1.72 12.92
CA GLY A 162 -5.64 1.92 11.84
C GLY A 162 -5.05 2.29 10.49
N ARG A 163 -3.75 2.63 10.43
CA ARG A 163 -3.11 2.98 9.15
C ARG A 163 -2.90 1.74 8.29
N ILE A 164 -3.22 1.87 7.00
CA ILE A 164 -2.86 0.89 5.99
C ILE A 164 -1.42 1.14 5.52
N VAL A 165 -0.63 0.09 5.40
CA VAL A 165 0.70 0.11 4.79
C VAL A 165 0.78 -0.89 3.65
N ARG A 166 1.66 -0.62 2.68
CA ARG A 166 2.00 -1.60 1.64
C ARG A 166 2.89 -2.69 2.22
N ILE A 167 2.59 -3.94 1.88
CA ILE A 167 3.50 -5.08 2.08
C ILE A 167 4.42 -5.13 0.87
N LEU A 168 5.72 -5.00 1.13
CA LEU A 168 6.73 -5.17 0.10
C LEU A 168 7.00 -6.66 -0.18
N PRO A 169 7.42 -7.01 -1.40
CA PRO A 169 7.95 -8.34 -1.70
C PRO A 169 9.01 -8.75 -0.66
N PRO A 170 8.98 -9.97 -0.09
CA PRO A 170 9.78 -10.32 1.09
C PRO A 170 11.29 -10.04 0.96
N VAL A 171 11.87 -10.35 -0.20
CA VAL A 171 13.31 -10.14 -0.45
C VAL A 171 13.68 -8.66 -0.45
N LEU A 172 12.89 -7.83 -1.14
CA LEU A 172 13.14 -6.40 -1.26
C LEU A 172 12.81 -5.64 0.03
N GLY A 173 11.76 -6.05 0.74
CA GLY A 173 11.29 -5.40 1.95
C GLY A 173 12.30 -5.44 3.10
N ASP A 174 12.90 -6.61 3.36
CA ASP A 174 13.88 -6.76 4.42
C ASP A 174 15.19 -6.02 4.13
N ASP A 175 15.65 -6.07 2.87
CA ASP A 175 16.85 -5.34 2.46
C ASP A 175 16.67 -3.82 2.57
N LEU A 176 15.52 -3.29 2.16
CA LEU A 176 15.22 -1.85 2.27
C LEU A 176 15.15 -1.37 3.73
N LYS A 177 14.53 -2.17 4.61
CA LYS A 177 14.40 -1.83 6.04
C LYS A 177 15.74 -1.86 6.78
N ARG A 178 16.63 -2.79 6.44
CA ARG A 178 17.93 -2.95 7.13
C ARG A 178 19.01 -2.01 6.62
N MET A 179 18.85 -1.49 5.40
CA MET A 179 19.87 -0.64 4.81
C MET A 179 19.96 0.72 5.51
N VAL A 180 21.17 1.10 5.87
CA VAL A 180 21.51 2.43 6.36
C VAL A 180 22.43 3.08 5.33
N PHE A 181 21.99 4.18 4.73
CA PHE A 181 22.78 4.90 3.74
C PHE A 181 23.78 5.80 4.47
N ARG A 182 25.07 5.48 4.34
CA ARG A 182 26.21 6.26 4.84
C ARG A 182 27.29 6.28 3.78
N THR A 183 26.98 6.90 2.65
CA THR A 183 27.86 6.90 1.48
C THR A 183 29.06 7.85 1.64
N GLY A 184 29.01 8.75 2.63
CA GLY A 184 29.94 9.88 2.79
C GLY A 184 29.50 11.13 2.03
N ASP A 185 28.42 11.03 1.25
CA ASP A 185 27.79 12.14 0.55
C ASP A 185 26.35 12.30 1.05
N ARG A 186 26.11 13.36 1.83
CA ARG A 186 24.80 13.60 2.45
C ARG A 186 23.68 13.80 1.43
N ILE A 187 23.99 14.33 0.25
CA ILE A 187 22.99 14.51 -0.80
C ILE A 187 22.57 13.13 -1.32
N LEU A 188 23.51 12.23 -1.61
CA LEU A 188 23.22 10.87 -2.06
C LEU A 188 22.44 10.10 -0.99
N ASP A 189 22.84 10.19 0.27
CA ASP A 189 22.14 9.55 1.38
C ASP A 189 20.67 10.02 1.42
N ASN A 190 20.42 11.32 1.29
CA ASN A 190 19.06 11.86 1.21
C ASN A 190 18.29 11.37 -0.03
N MET A 191 18.93 11.30 -1.21
CA MET A 191 18.28 10.78 -2.43
C MET A 191 17.81 9.33 -2.23
N LEU A 192 18.65 8.50 -1.63
CA LEU A 192 18.35 7.09 -1.37
C LEU A 192 17.26 6.92 -0.32
N GLU A 193 17.25 7.76 0.72
CA GLU A 193 16.19 7.80 1.73
C GLU A 193 14.84 8.24 1.16
N GLU A 194 14.82 9.30 0.36
CA GLU A 194 13.61 9.78 -0.33
C GLU A 194 13.07 8.72 -1.30
N SER A 195 13.95 8.09 -2.07
CA SER A 195 13.59 7.00 -2.98
C SER A 195 12.95 5.84 -2.23
N ARG A 196 13.55 5.40 -1.11
CA ARG A 196 13.01 4.33 -0.25
C ARG A 196 11.63 4.69 0.28
N ALA A 197 11.46 5.88 0.84
CA ALA A 197 10.19 6.32 1.42
C ALA A 197 9.07 6.31 0.37
N LYS A 198 9.33 6.90 -0.80
CA LYS A 198 8.39 6.95 -1.92
C LYS A 198 8.04 5.56 -2.47
N PHE A 199 9.04 4.69 -2.62
CA PHE A 199 8.84 3.32 -3.14
C PHE A 199 8.01 2.42 -2.20
N THR A 200 8.07 2.69 -0.89
CA THR A 200 7.26 1.98 0.11
C THR A 200 5.81 2.44 0.18
N ASP A 201 5.44 3.52 -0.53
CA ASP A 201 4.10 4.08 -0.47
C ASP A 201 3.04 3.18 -1.11
N ARG A 202 1.78 3.36 -0.70
CA ARG A 202 0.62 2.66 -1.25
C ARG A 202 0.29 3.17 -2.65
N ASN A 203 0.52 4.46 -2.90
CA ASN A 203 0.23 5.14 -4.15
C ASN A 203 1.24 4.72 -5.24
N PRO A 204 0.80 4.05 -6.32
CA PRO A 204 1.65 3.67 -7.45
C PRO A 204 2.44 4.83 -8.08
N LEU A 205 1.87 6.05 -8.09
CA LEU A 205 2.53 7.22 -8.65
C LEU A 205 3.74 7.64 -7.82
N LEU A 206 3.59 7.69 -6.49
CA LEU A 206 4.72 7.96 -5.59
C LEU A 206 5.80 6.89 -5.71
N ARG A 207 5.41 5.62 -5.92
CA ARG A 207 6.39 4.54 -6.13
C ARG A 207 7.21 4.73 -7.39
N ARG A 208 6.57 5.18 -8.49
CA ARG A 208 7.28 5.57 -9.70
C ARG A 208 8.23 6.73 -9.45
N GLU A 209 7.81 7.77 -8.73
CA GLU A 209 8.74 8.84 -8.34
C GLU A 209 9.91 8.32 -7.49
N GLY A 210 9.67 7.30 -6.65
CA GLY A 210 10.72 6.60 -5.91
C GLY A 210 11.73 5.90 -6.81
N LEU A 211 11.27 5.29 -7.91
CA LEU A 211 12.09 4.71 -8.98
C LEU A 211 12.96 5.77 -9.65
N GLU A 212 12.35 6.85 -10.11
CA GLU A 212 13.03 7.98 -10.76
C GLU A 212 14.10 8.54 -9.82
N ARG A 213 13.76 8.71 -8.54
CA ARG A 213 14.69 9.17 -7.50
C ARG A 213 15.85 8.19 -7.24
N LEU A 214 15.62 6.89 -7.37
CA LEU A 214 16.68 5.89 -7.26
C LEU A 214 17.68 6.03 -8.42
N TRP A 215 17.18 6.33 -9.62
CA TRP A 215 18.02 6.58 -10.79
C TRP A 215 18.81 7.89 -10.66
N ASP A 216 18.24 8.95 -10.08
CA ASP A 216 19.01 10.15 -9.72
C ASP A 216 20.16 9.81 -8.76
N ALA A 217 19.88 8.99 -7.74
CA ALA A 217 20.87 8.53 -6.77
C ALA A 217 21.98 7.71 -7.46
N TRP A 218 21.62 6.83 -8.39
CA TRP A 218 22.57 6.09 -9.23
C TRP A 218 23.50 7.02 -10.01
N GLU A 219 22.95 8.08 -10.58
CA GLU A 219 23.71 9.04 -11.38
C GLU A 219 24.72 9.83 -10.56
N ARG A 220 24.38 10.16 -9.31
CA ARG A 220 25.28 10.77 -8.33
C ARG A 220 26.31 9.78 -7.79
N LEU A 221 25.93 8.53 -7.55
CA LEU A 221 26.85 7.48 -7.10
C LEU A 221 27.97 7.27 -8.13
N LYS A 222 27.66 7.32 -9.42
CA LYS A 222 28.65 7.17 -10.48
C LYS A 222 29.76 8.22 -10.47
N SER A 223 29.59 9.38 -9.83
CA SER A 223 30.61 10.43 -9.69
C SER A 223 31.30 10.46 -8.31
N LEU A 224 31.07 9.44 -7.48
CA LEU A 224 31.43 9.49 -6.06
C LEU A 224 32.92 9.22 -5.77
N ALA A 225 33.64 8.54 -6.68
CA ALA A 225 35.07 8.29 -6.54
C ALA A 225 35.94 9.34 -7.26
N ASP A 226 35.45 9.89 -8.38
CA ASP A 226 36.11 10.96 -9.13
C ASP A 226 35.03 11.91 -9.72
N PRO A 227 34.79 13.08 -9.09
CA PRO A 227 33.75 14.01 -9.53
C PRO A 227 33.98 14.60 -10.92
N GLU A 228 35.23 14.67 -11.37
CA GLU A 228 35.62 15.32 -12.64
C GLU A 228 35.51 14.37 -13.84
N ASP A 229 35.71 13.07 -13.63
CA ASP A 229 35.56 12.05 -14.68
C ASP A 229 34.65 10.90 -14.23
N LYS A 230 33.38 11.01 -14.60
CA LYS A 230 32.35 10.01 -14.28
C LYS A 230 32.65 8.62 -14.82
N LYS A 231 33.28 8.51 -16.00
CA LYS A 231 33.63 7.21 -16.60
C LYS A 231 34.73 6.53 -15.80
N LYS A 232 35.73 7.32 -15.37
CA LYS A 232 36.80 6.84 -14.50
C LYS A 232 36.27 6.52 -13.09
N SER A 233 35.41 7.37 -12.53
CA SER A 233 34.80 7.17 -11.21
C SER A 233 34.05 5.85 -11.12
N ILE A 234 33.14 5.56 -12.05
CA ILE A 234 32.39 4.30 -12.01
C ILE A 234 33.31 3.08 -12.20
N LYS A 235 34.38 3.22 -12.99
CA LYS A 235 35.40 2.17 -13.12
C LYS A 235 36.08 1.88 -11.79
N ILE A 236 36.52 2.91 -11.05
CA ILE A 236 37.13 2.77 -9.72
C ILE A 236 36.17 2.05 -8.76
N ILE A 237 34.89 2.42 -8.75
CA ILE A 237 33.88 1.82 -7.87
C ILE A 237 33.66 0.34 -8.22
N LEU A 238 33.57 0.01 -9.51
CA LEU A 238 33.39 -1.37 -9.98
C LEU A 238 34.63 -2.25 -9.71
N ASP A 239 35.83 -1.71 -9.93
CA ASP A 239 37.09 -2.41 -9.67
C ASP A 239 37.25 -2.72 -8.17
N ALA A 240 36.72 -1.87 -7.27
CA ALA A 240 36.67 -2.14 -5.84
C ALA A 240 35.63 -3.20 -5.42
N THR A 241 34.68 -3.53 -6.31
CA THR A 241 33.54 -4.42 -6.00
C THR A 241 33.84 -5.89 -6.29
N ALA A 242 34.63 -6.18 -7.33
CA ALA A 242 34.95 -7.54 -7.74
C ALA A 242 36.41 -7.66 -8.23
N GLU A 243 37.16 -8.57 -7.61
CA GLU A 243 38.55 -8.90 -8.00
C GLU A 243 38.62 -9.87 -9.18
N GLU A 244 37.62 -10.75 -9.31
CA GLU A 244 37.55 -11.73 -10.42
C GLU A 244 37.12 -11.02 -11.71
N VAL A 245 37.94 -11.18 -12.76
CA VAL A 245 37.87 -10.39 -14.00
C VAL A 245 36.55 -10.61 -14.74
N ALA A 246 36.06 -11.85 -14.83
CA ALA A 246 34.84 -12.15 -15.57
C ALA A 246 33.59 -11.55 -14.88
N LEU A 247 33.46 -11.70 -13.56
CA LEU A 247 32.38 -11.11 -12.77
C LEU A 247 32.44 -9.59 -12.80
N ARG A 248 33.63 -9.00 -12.67
CA ARG A 248 33.83 -7.56 -12.83
C ARG A 248 33.25 -7.11 -14.18
N GLN A 249 33.61 -7.77 -15.28
CA GLN A 249 33.10 -7.41 -16.61
C GLN A 249 31.57 -7.52 -16.71
N ARG A 250 30.98 -8.54 -16.07
CA ARG A 250 29.52 -8.69 -15.99
C ARG A 250 28.87 -7.52 -15.25
N LEU A 251 29.45 -7.08 -14.12
CA LEU A 251 28.97 -5.92 -13.37
C LEU A 251 29.08 -4.61 -14.17
N GLU A 252 30.16 -4.45 -14.94
CA GLU A 252 30.29 -3.28 -15.82
C GLU A 252 29.21 -3.26 -16.91
N ASN A 253 28.94 -4.42 -17.53
CA ASN A 253 27.88 -4.52 -18.54
C ASN A 253 26.50 -4.24 -17.94
N GLU A 254 26.23 -4.76 -16.75
CA GLU A 254 24.99 -4.49 -16.00
C GLU A 254 24.84 -3.00 -15.66
N ALA A 255 25.91 -2.33 -15.22
CA ALA A 255 25.91 -0.90 -14.93
C ALA A 255 25.63 -0.03 -16.17
N LYS A 256 26.10 -0.47 -17.35
CA LYS A 256 25.80 0.16 -18.64
C LYS A 256 24.33 -0.03 -18.99
N GLU A 257 23.82 -1.25 -18.94
CA GLU A 257 22.42 -1.58 -19.21
C GLU A 257 21.47 -0.77 -18.31
N LEU A 258 21.74 -0.69 -17.00
CA LEU A 258 20.95 0.13 -16.06
C LEU A 258 20.97 1.62 -16.40
N THR A 259 22.09 2.12 -16.96
CA THR A 259 22.20 3.51 -17.42
C THR A 259 21.36 3.72 -18.68
N ASP A 260 21.40 2.78 -19.62
CA ASP A 260 20.67 2.85 -20.89
C ASP A 260 19.16 2.75 -20.67
N ILE A 261 18.71 1.89 -19.74
CA ILE A 261 17.30 1.81 -19.31
C ILE A 261 16.82 3.16 -18.76
N GLY A 262 17.58 3.75 -17.83
CA GLY A 262 17.23 5.04 -17.22
C GLY A 262 17.09 6.18 -18.23
N ASN A 263 17.91 6.15 -19.29
CA ASN A 263 17.89 7.16 -20.34
C ASN A 263 16.78 6.95 -21.38
N SER A 264 16.18 5.76 -21.47
CA SER A 264 15.24 5.39 -22.56
C SER A 264 13.76 5.33 -22.16
N HIS A 265 13.44 5.09 -20.88
CA HIS A 265 12.08 4.73 -20.43
C HIS A 265 11.33 5.81 -19.61
N LEU A 266 11.51 7.11 -19.89
CA LEU A 266 10.89 8.23 -19.13
C LEU A 266 11.11 8.12 -17.61
N ILE A 267 12.22 7.50 -17.18
CA ILE A 267 12.63 7.41 -15.78
C ILE A 267 13.46 8.65 -15.40
N ARG A 268 14.16 9.24 -16.38
CA ARG A 268 15.08 10.38 -16.13
C ARG A 268 14.88 11.57 -17.04
N HIS A 269 14.53 11.33 -18.30
CA HIS A 269 14.47 12.38 -19.31
C HIS A 269 13.07 12.40 -19.92
N THR A 270 12.36 13.51 -19.87
CA THR A 270 10.99 13.61 -20.39
C THR A 270 10.96 13.94 -21.88
N GLU A 271 11.80 13.28 -22.67
CA GLU A 271 11.85 13.49 -24.12
C GLU A 271 10.67 12.79 -24.80
N LEU A 272 10.10 13.42 -25.84
CA LEU A 272 8.88 12.95 -26.55
C LEU A 272 8.95 11.51 -27.10
N LYS A 273 10.15 10.93 -27.22
CA LYS A 273 10.38 9.59 -27.78
C LYS A 273 10.42 8.47 -26.74
N GLN A 274 10.41 8.80 -25.46
CA GLN A 274 10.60 7.83 -24.40
C GLN A 274 9.28 7.20 -23.96
N ILE A 275 9.33 5.93 -23.54
CA ILE A 275 8.15 5.13 -23.18
C ILE A 275 7.99 5.13 -21.65
N PRO A 276 6.84 5.54 -21.10
CA PRO A 276 6.63 5.54 -19.65
C PRO A 276 6.54 4.11 -19.10
N VAL A 277 7.15 3.89 -17.94
CA VAL A 277 6.89 2.71 -17.12
C VAL A 277 5.59 2.95 -16.35
N ILE A 278 4.50 2.33 -16.82
CA ILE A 278 3.15 2.48 -16.24
C ILE A 278 2.79 1.28 -15.35
N ASP A 279 3.31 0.10 -15.69
CA ASP A 279 3.05 -1.15 -14.98
C ASP A 279 3.78 -1.16 -13.62
N VAL A 280 3.03 -1.44 -12.56
CA VAL A 280 3.54 -1.42 -11.17
C VAL A 280 4.54 -2.53 -10.87
N ASP A 281 4.41 -3.68 -11.53
CA ASP A 281 5.32 -4.81 -11.35
C ASP A 281 6.64 -4.53 -12.11
N HIS A 282 6.57 -3.85 -13.25
CA HIS A 282 7.78 -3.34 -13.92
C HIS A 282 8.50 -2.28 -13.08
N VAL A 283 7.76 -1.38 -12.41
CA VAL A 283 8.35 -0.42 -11.45
C VAL A 283 9.07 -1.16 -10.33
N ASP A 284 8.44 -2.15 -9.69
CA ASP A 284 9.05 -2.91 -8.61
C ASP A 284 10.29 -3.70 -9.08
N TYR A 285 10.22 -4.31 -10.27
CA TYR A 285 11.36 -5.02 -10.87
C TYR A 285 12.55 -4.10 -11.11
N LEU A 286 12.33 -2.97 -11.79
CA LEU A 286 13.38 -2.00 -12.11
C LEU A 286 13.98 -1.39 -10.85
N PHE A 287 13.14 -1.10 -9.85
CA PHE A 287 13.59 -0.62 -8.55
C PHE A 287 14.52 -1.65 -7.91
N HIS A 288 14.07 -2.91 -7.81
CA HIS A 288 14.86 -3.97 -7.18
C HIS A 288 16.20 -4.19 -7.89
N ARG A 289 16.19 -4.24 -9.23
CA ARG A 289 17.39 -4.44 -10.05
C ARG A 289 18.43 -3.37 -9.80
N LEU A 290 18.04 -2.09 -9.87
CA LEU A 290 18.96 -0.99 -9.61
C LEU A 290 19.40 -0.92 -8.14
N PHE A 291 18.46 -1.13 -7.21
CA PHE A 291 18.74 -1.10 -5.78
C PHE A 291 19.76 -2.17 -5.38
N ALA A 292 19.65 -3.38 -5.93
CA ALA A 292 20.61 -4.46 -5.70
C ALA A 292 22.03 -4.09 -6.17
N MET A 293 22.15 -3.42 -7.33
CA MET A 293 23.44 -2.90 -7.80
C MET A 293 23.99 -1.85 -6.83
N ILE A 294 23.21 -0.83 -6.47
CA ILE A 294 23.62 0.22 -5.52
C ILE A 294 24.05 -0.40 -4.19
N GLN A 295 23.25 -1.32 -3.65
CA GLN A 295 23.54 -2.04 -2.42
C GLN A 295 24.89 -2.76 -2.47
N LEU A 296 25.18 -3.48 -3.56
CA LEU A 296 26.44 -4.19 -3.74
C LEU A 296 27.63 -3.20 -3.72
N LEU A 297 27.55 -2.12 -4.51
CA LEU A 297 28.62 -1.14 -4.60
C LEU A 297 28.87 -0.43 -3.26
N LEU A 298 27.81 -0.08 -2.53
CA LEU A 298 27.94 0.58 -1.23
C LEU A 298 28.49 -0.36 -0.15
N ARG A 299 28.12 -1.65 -0.15
CA ARG A 299 28.65 -2.64 0.82
C ARG A 299 30.12 -2.95 0.58
N LYS A 300 30.59 -2.95 -0.68
CA LYS A 300 31.99 -3.23 -1.04
C LYS A 300 32.88 -2.00 -0.96
N LYS A 301 32.31 -0.79 -0.85
CA LYS A 301 33.05 0.42 -0.54
C LYS A 301 33.70 0.25 0.84
N ARG A 302 35.02 0.03 0.87
CA ARG A 302 35.78 0.09 2.12
C ARG A 302 35.60 1.50 2.71
N PRO A 303 35.38 1.66 4.02
CA PRO A 303 35.47 2.97 4.63
C PRO A 303 36.86 3.50 4.32
N VAL A 304 36.90 4.64 3.63
CA VAL A 304 38.14 5.41 3.43
C VAL A 304 38.51 6.03 4.76
#